data_AF-A0AB36RJJ3-F1
#
_entry.id   AF-A0AB36RJJ3-F1
#
_cell.length_a   1.000
_cell.length_b   1.000
_cell.length_c   1.000
_cell.angle_alpha   90.00
_cell.angle_beta   90.00
_cell.angle_gamma   90.00
#
_symmetry.space_group_name_H-M   'P 1'
#
loop_
_entity.id
_entity.type
_entity.pdbx_description
1 polymer ?
#
loop_
_entity_poly.entity_id
_entity_poly.type
_entity_poly.pdbx_seq_one_letter_code
_entity_poly.pdbx_strand_id
1 'polypeptide(L)'
;MSTIFKTFRVLFYLFLAAFLIGGLALVSLQGLGLLMGSGDMVTGVNDALAPWVFGAATLCALSAFVLGYRPEAREARRKQAEKEREIEQQRKQSEG
;
A
#
# COMPACT_ATOMS: atom_id res chain seq x y z
N MET A 1 -7.96 9.35 23.48
CA MET A 1 -7.57 9.44 22.05
C MET A 1 -6.07 9.64 21.98
N SER A 2 -5.31 8.57 21.82
CA SER A 2 -3.86 8.59 21.95
C SER A 2 -3.22 9.21 20.70
N THR A 3 -2.71 10.43 20.83
CA THR A 3 -1.97 11.22 19.82
C THR A 3 -0.96 10.38 19.02
N ILE A 4 -0.37 9.37 19.65
CA ILE A 4 0.49 8.34 19.06
C ILE A 4 -0.10 7.73 17.78
N PHE A 5 -1.36 7.28 17.79
CA PHE A 5 -1.97 6.67 16.60
C PHE A 5 -2.19 7.66 15.46
N LYS A 6 -2.39 8.94 15.78
CA LYS A 6 -2.53 10.01 14.78
C LYS A 6 -1.19 10.28 14.10
N THR A 7 -0.10 10.29 14.88
CA THR A 7 1.27 10.36 14.36
C THR A 7 1.60 9.19 13.44
N PHE A 8 1.34 7.95 13.89
CA PHE A 8 1.57 6.76 13.05
C PHE A 8 0.72 6.77 11.76
N ARG A 9 -0.49 7.31 11.80
CA ARG A 9 -1.34 7.44 10.60
C ARG A 9 -0.76 8.42 9.59
N VAL A 10 -0.30 9.58 10.04
CA VAL A 10 0.36 10.56 9.16
C VAL A 10 1.64 10.00 8.58
N LEU A 11 2.44 9.35 9.42
CA LEU A 11 3.69 8.71 9.03
C LEU A 11 3.45 7.59 8.00
N PHE A 12 2.40 6.78 8.20
CA PHE A 12 1.96 5.78 7.24
C PHE A 12 1.61 6.39 5.88
N TYR A 13 0.78 7.43 5.84
CA TYR A 13 0.42 8.07 4.58
C TYR A 13 1.62 8.71 3.88
N LEU A 14 2.55 9.29 4.63
CA LEU A 14 3.79 9.83 4.08
C LEU A 14 4.65 8.75 3.43
N PHE A 15 4.91 7.64 4.13
CA PHE A 15 5.67 6.52 3.57
C PHE A 15 4.93 5.84 2.43
N LEU A 16 3.61 5.73 2.50
CA LEU A 16 2.78 5.18 1.44
C LEU A 16 2.89 6.03 0.17
N ALA A 17 2.76 7.35 0.28
CA ALA A 17 2.88 8.26 -0.86
C ALA A 17 4.31 8.23 -1.44
N ALA A 18 5.34 8.30 -0.59
CA ALA A 18 6.73 8.25 -1.02
C ALA A 18 7.06 6.93 -1.73
N PHE A 19 6.60 5.79 -1.19
CA PHE A 19 6.76 4.49 -1.82
C PHE A 19 6.00 4.38 -3.14
N LEU A 20 4.75 4.84 -3.22
CA LEU A 20 3.98 4.81 -4.47
C LEU A 20 4.65 5.61 -5.57
N ILE A 21 5.07 6.85 -5.25
CA ILE A 21 5.73 7.74 -6.22
C ILE A 21 7.08 7.15 -6.63
N GLY A 22 7.87 6.68 -5.66
CA GLY A 22 9.18 6.08 -5.93
C GLY A 22 9.08 4.78 -6.74
N GLY A 23 8.12 3.91 -6.40
CA GLY A 23 7.84 2.68 -7.14
C GLY A 23 7.34 2.94 -8.55
N LEU A 24 6.44 3.92 -8.72
CA LEU A 24 5.96 4.33 -10.05
C LEU A 24 7.10 4.90 -10.91
N ALA A 25 7.94 5.76 -10.34
CA ALA A 25 9.10 6.31 -11.02
C ALA A 25 10.09 5.20 -11.43
N LEU A 26 10.37 4.26 -10.53
CA LEU A 26 11.21 3.10 -10.80
C LEU A 26 10.67 2.30 -12.00
N VAL A 27 9.42 1.85 -11.95
CA VAL A 27 8.84 1.03 -13.03
C VAL A 27 8.78 1.81 -14.35
N SER A 28 8.51 3.11 -14.31
CA SER A 28 8.46 3.95 -15.51
C SER A 28 9.84 4.12 -16.15
N LEU A 29 10.88 4.45 -15.36
CA LEU A 29 12.24 4.58 -15.87
C LEU A 29 12.82 3.24 -16.31
N GLN A 30 12.56 2.15 -15.57
CA GLN A 30 12.96 0.80 -15.98
C GLN A 30 12.28 0.41 -17.30
N GLY A 31 10.99 0.69 -17.44
CA GLY A 31 10.25 0.45 -18.68
C GLY A 31 10.81 1.24 -19.88
N LEU A 32 11.12 2.53 -19.68
CA LEU A 32 11.73 3.37 -20.71
C LEU A 32 13.16 2.91 -21.07
N GLY A 33 13.97 2.55 -20.07
CA GLY A 33 15.32 2.05 -20.28
C GLY A 33 15.35 0.72 -21.05
N LEU A 34 14.39 -0.17 -20.78
CA LEU A 34 14.21 -1.40 -21.56
C LEU A 34 13.81 -1.10 -23.01
N LEU A 35 12.89 -0.16 -23.24
CA LEU A 35 12.48 0.25 -24.60
C LEU A 35 13.64 0.86 -25.39
N MET A 36 14.53 1.61 -24.73
CA MET A 36 15.74 2.17 -25.35
C MET A 36 16.86 1.14 -25.53
N GLY A 37 16.74 -0.07 -24.97
CA GLY A 37 17.79 -1.10 -25.02
C GLY A 37 19.04 -0.77 -24.18
N SER A 38 18.98 0.26 -23.33
CA SER A 38 20.08 0.66 -22.45
C SER A 38 19.93 0.01 -21.08
N GLY A 39 20.48 -1.20 -20.94
CA GLY A 39 20.55 -1.90 -19.65
C GLY A 39 21.22 -1.10 -18.55
N ASP A 40 22.18 -0.24 -18.90
CA ASP A 40 22.93 0.60 -17.95
C ASP A 40 22.07 1.68 -17.27
N MET A 41 21.07 2.22 -17.98
CA MET A 41 20.09 3.11 -17.37
C MET A 41 19.14 2.37 -16.43
N VAL A 42 18.76 1.13 -16.78
CA VAL A 42 17.89 0.30 -15.93
C VAL A 42 18.61 -0.08 -14.64
N THR A 43 19.88 -0.50 -14.74
CA THR A 43 20.68 -0.88 -13.57
C THR A 43 21.04 0.32 -12.70
N GLY A 44 21.43 1.47 -13.28
CA GLY A 44 21.76 2.67 -12.51
C GLY A 44 20.57 3.26 -11.76
N VAL A 45 19.39 3.28 -12.39
CA VAL A 45 18.15 3.70 -11.74
C VAL A 45 17.74 2.74 -10.63
N ASN A 46 17.87 1.43 -10.88
CA ASN A 46 17.57 0.43 -9.86
C ASN A 46 18.52 0.56 -8.66
N ASP A 47 19.82 0.66 -8.88
CA ASP A 47 20.80 0.69 -7.78
C ASP A 47 20.65 1.93 -6.88
N ALA A 48 20.26 3.07 -7.47
CA ALA A 48 20.05 4.31 -6.75
C ALA A 48 18.69 4.40 -6.05
N LEU A 49 17.60 4.01 -6.71
CA LEU A 49 16.23 4.20 -6.18
C LEU A 49 15.68 2.98 -5.43
N ALA A 50 16.07 1.76 -5.80
CA ALA A 50 15.56 0.54 -5.15
C ALA A 50 15.74 0.52 -3.63
N PRO A 51 16.93 0.80 -3.04
CA PRO A 51 17.09 0.72 -1.59
C PRO A 51 16.20 1.71 -0.84
N TRP A 52 15.98 2.91 -1.40
CA TRP A 52 15.08 3.91 -0.82
C TRP A 52 13.61 3.52 -0.95
N VAL A 53 13.19 3.05 -2.12
CA VAL A 53 11.80 2.67 -2.37
C VAL A 53 11.43 1.43 -1.57
N PHE A 54 12.27 0.39 -1.56
CA PHE A 54 12.02 -0.82 -0.79
C PHE A 54 12.06 -0.56 0.72
N GLY A 55 12.95 0.31 1.19
CA GLY A 55 12.99 0.75 2.58
C GLY A 55 11.69 1.47 2.99
N ALA A 56 11.24 2.42 2.17
CA ALA A 56 9.97 3.13 2.39
C ALA A 56 8.77 2.18 2.34
N ALA A 57 8.76 1.21 1.41
CA ALA A 57 7.71 0.19 1.31
C ALA A 57 7.58 -0.63 2.59
N THR A 58 8.72 -1.08 3.11
CA THR A 58 8.79 -1.90 4.32
C THR A 58 8.30 -1.11 5.52
N LEU A 59 8.75 0.14 5.67
CA LEU A 59 8.35 1.00 6.78
C LEU A 59 6.87 1.41 6.69
N CYS A 60 6.36 1.58 5.48
CA CYS A 60 4.95 1.75 5.17
C CYS A 60 4.14 0.52 5.62
N ALA A 61 4.55 -0.68 5.19
CA ALA A 61 3.85 -1.93 5.52
C ALA A 61 3.81 -2.18 7.04
N LEU A 62 4.93 -1.95 7.75
CA LEU A 62 5.00 -2.03 9.20
C LEU A 62 4.06 -1.04 9.88
N SER A 63 4.02 0.21 9.39
CA SER A 63 3.12 1.24 9.92
C SER A 63 1.65 0.89 9.69
N ALA A 64 1.32 0.34 8.51
CA ALA A 64 -0.03 -0.17 8.19
C ALA A 64 -0.43 -1.31 9.13
N PHE A 65 0.51 -2.23 9.38
CA PHE A 65 0.30 -3.39 10.24
C PHE A 65 0.03 -2.96 11.68
N VAL A 66 0.82 -2.02 12.22
CA VAL A 66 0.61 -1.44 13.55
C VAL A 66 -0.74 -0.71 13.63
N LEU A 67 -1.12 0.05 12.60
CA LEU A 67 -2.46 0.66 12.52
C LEU A 67 -3.58 -0.38 12.48
N GLY A 68 -3.32 -1.54 11.86
CA GLY A 68 -4.24 -2.66 11.76
C GLY A 68 -4.54 -3.34 13.10
N TYR A 69 -3.67 -3.23 14.10
CA TYR A 69 -3.92 -3.72 15.46
C TYR A 69 -4.96 -2.90 16.24
N ARG A 70 -5.37 -1.73 15.72
CA ARG A 70 -6.37 -0.91 16.41
C ARG A 70 -7.70 -1.68 16.52
N PRO A 71 -8.33 -1.70 17.70
CA PRO A 71 -9.61 -2.38 17.90
C PRO A 71 -10.69 -1.86 16.92
N GLU A 72 -10.68 -0.56 16.64
CA GLU A 72 -11.54 0.08 15.63
C GLU A 72 -11.36 -0.50 14.20
N ALA A 73 -10.13 -0.84 13.80
CA ALA A 73 -9.86 -1.41 12.48
C ALA A 73 -10.40 -2.85 12.38
N ARG A 74 -10.32 -3.60 13.49
CA ARG A 74 -10.88 -4.95 13.59
C ARG A 74 -12.41 -4.93 13.55
N GLU A 75 -13.02 -3.98 14.25
CA GLU A 75 -14.47 -3.76 14.21
C GLU A 75 -14.95 -3.31 12.82
N ALA A 76 -14.22 -2.41 12.15
CA ALA A 76 -14.56 -1.96 10.80
C ALA A 76 -14.55 -3.12 9.79
N ARG A 77 -13.54 -4.00 9.85
CA ARG A 77 -13.48 -5.21 8.99
C ARG A 77 -14.60 -6.19 9.27
N ARG A 78 -14.97 -6.38 10.55
CA ARG A 78 -16.10 -7.23 10.93
C ARG A 78 -17.42 -6.70 10.34
N LYS A 79 -17.66 -5.38 10.45
CA LYS A 79 -18.84 -4.73 9.87
C LYS A 79 -18.87 -4.82 8.35
N GLN A 80 -17.73 -4.74 7.67
CA GLN A 80 -17.65 -4.96 6.22
C GLN A 80 -18.00 -6.40 5.83
N ALA A 81 -17.45 -7.39 6.54
CA ALA A 81 -17.74 -8.79 6.28
C ALA A 81 -19.22 -9.16 6.56
N GLU A 82 -19.82 -8.54 7.58
CA GLU A 82 -21.25 -8.69 7.88
C GLU A 82 -22.11 -8.10 6.75
N LYS A 83 -21.80 -6.88 6.27
CA LYS A 83 -22.50 -6.28 5.12
C LYS A 83 -22.38 -7.09 3.84
N GLU A 84 -21.20 -7.66 3.57
CA GLU A 84 -20.98 -8.49 2.37
C GLU A 84 -21.84 -9.76 2.41
N ARG A 85 -21.97 -10.39 3.59
CA ARG A 85 -22.86 -11.54 3.80
C ARG A 85 -24.33 -11.17 3.64
N GLU A 86 -24.74 -10.01 4.15
CA GLU A 86 -26.11 -9.49 3.96
C GLU A 86 -26.42 -9.26 2.48
N ILE A 87 -25.48 -8.67 1.74
CA ILE A 87 -25.60 -8.45 0.29
C ILE A 87 -25.70 -9.80 -0.46
N GLU A 88 -24.87 -10.78 -0.10
CA GLU A 88 -24.89 -12.11 -0.73
C GLU A 88 -26.20 -12.86 -0.43
N GLN A 89 -26.72 -12.76 0.80
CA GLN A 89 -28.02 -13.33 1.15
C GLN A 89 -29.16 -12.65 0.40
N GLN A 90 -29.17 -11.32 0.30
CA GLN A 90 -30.16 -10.60 -0.52
C GLN A 90 -30.09 -11.02 -1.99
N ARG A 91 -28.89 -11.22 -2.53
CA ARG A 91 -28.71 -11.67 -3.91
C ARG A 91 -29.31 -13.06 -4.13
N LYS A 92 -28.97 -14.02 -3.27
CA LYS A 92 -29.52 -15.40 -3.33
C LYS A 92 -31.04 -15.44 -3.17
N GLN A 93 -31.59 -14.54 -2.36
CA GLN A 93 -33.03 -14.42 -2.15
C GLN A 93 -33.76 -13.73 -3.32
N SER A 94 -33.04 -12.95 -4.13
CA SER A 94 -33.58 -12.33 -5.35
C SER A 94 -33.47 -13.22 -6.60
N GLU A 95 -32.62 -14.25 -6.57
CA GLU A 95 -32.41 -15.20 -7.69
C GLU A 95 -33.24 -16.49 -7.54
N GLY A 96 -33.96 -16.67 -6.43
CA GLY A 96 -34.78 -17.84 -6.10
C GLY A 96 -36.28 -17.63 -6.25
#